data_AF-A0A9X2FEP1-F1
#
_entry.id   AF-A0A9X2FEP1-F1
#
_cell.length_a   1.000
_cell.length_b   1.000
_cell.length_c   1.000
_cell.angle_alpha   90.00
_cell.angle_beta   90.00
_cell.angle_gamma   90.00
#
_symmetry.space_group_name_H-M   'P 1'
#
loop_
_entity.id
_entity.type
_entity.pdbx_description
1 polymer ?
#
loop_
_entity_poly.entity_id
_entity_poly.type
_entity_poly.pdbx_seq_one_letter_code
_entity_poly.pdbx_strand_id
1 'polypeptide(L)'
;MQQISSPSTFMVKWLLPAIYFGLVALVLVYFVNRVTGHWTSVAVLLAPTFFGVLGYSIMRNYNFRLVDEVWLDEHEIAVCNGSQEDRFPLHNLGHIEVTSRGKGRHITLFLKEPSVFGDEIMFLQSIDRSPPVEKLLDEAYRQSQLEATK
;
A
#
# COMPACT_ATOMS: atom_id res chain seq x y z
N MET A 1 12.25 10.73 15.51
CA MET A 1 11.79 9.93 14.35
C MET A 1 11.89 8.43 14.61
N GLN A 2 10.76 7.78 14.91
CA GLN A 2 10.63 6.32 14.99
C GLN A 2 9.94 5.78 13.74
N GLN A 3 10.50 4.74 13.11
CA GLN A 3 9.89 4.08 11.95
C GLN A 3 8.78 3.13 12.43
N ILE A 4 7.56 3.32 11.90
CA ILE A 4 6.40 2.49 12.27
C ILE A 4 6.07 1.44 11.20
N SER A 5 6.50 1.70 9.97
CA SER A 5 6.29 0.83 8.81
C SER A 5 7.29 -0.33 8.75
N SER A 6 6.86 -1.45 8.18
CA SER A 6 7.74 -2.57 7.85
C SER A 6 8.51 -2.31 6.54
N PRO A 7 9.85 -2.49 6.49
CA PRO A 7 10.65 -2.32 5.27
C PRO A 7 10.40 -3.42 4.22
N SER A 8 9.64 -4.47 4.54
CA SER A 8 9.35 -5.59 3.63
C SER A 8 8.30 -5.26 2.55
N THR A 9 7.59 -4.13 2.69
CA THR A 9 6.48 -3.73 1.82
C THR A 9 6.93 -3.49 0.38
N PHE A 10 8.15 -2.98 0.18
CA PHE A 10 8.73 -2.72 -1.14
C PHE A 10 8.95 -4.00 -1.97
N MET A 11 9.40 -5.07 -1.30
CA MET A 11 9.64 -6.36 -1.97
C MET A 11 8.33 -7.01 -2.39
N VAL A 12 7.30 -6.93 -1.56
CA VAL A 12 5.95 -7.44 -1.88
C VAL A 12 5.34 -6.65 -3.05
N LYS A 13 5.49 -5.32 -3.05
CA LYS A 13 4.94 -4.40 -4.05
C LYS A 13 5.53 -4.58 -5.45
N TRP A 14 6.77 -5.07 -5.56
CA TRP A 14 7.43 -5.32 -6.85
C TRP A 14 7.44 -6.79 -7.27
N LEU A 15 7.67 -7.71 -6.33
CA LEU A 15 7.82 -9.13 -6.65
C LEU A 15 6.51 -9.80 -7.03
N LEU A 16 5.40 -9.47 -6.35
CA LEU A 16 4.08 -10.02 -6.68
C LEU A 16 3.62 -9.63 -8.09
N PRO A 17 3.67 -8.34 -8.49
CA PRO A 17 3.35 -7.95 -9.86
C PRO A 17 4.26 -8.60 -10.90
N ALA A 18 5.57 -8.61 -10.66
CA ALA A 18 6.52 -9.21 -11.59
C ALA A 18 6.24 -10.70 -11.84
N ILE A 19 5.99 -11.47 -10.77
CA ILE A 19 5.64 -12.89 -10.88
C ILE A 19 4.30 -13.06 -11.59
N TYR A 20 3.28 -12.28 -11.24
CA TYR A 20 1.95 -12.37 -11.83
C TYR A 20 1.96 -12.09 -13.35
N PHE A 21 2.55 -10.97 -13.76
CA PHE A 21 2.64 -10.62 -15.18
C PHE A 21 3.54 -11.58 -15.96
N GLY A 22 4.61 -12.10 -15.33
CA GLY A 22 5.44 -13.15 -15.92
C GLY A 22 4.64 -14.43 -16.22
N LEU A 23 3.76 -14.83 -15.31
CA LEU A 23 2.90 -16.02 -15.47
C LEU A 23 1.83 -15.77 -16.55
N VAL A 24 1.18 -14.61 -16.55
CA VAL A 24 0.22 -14.23 -17.60
C VAL A 24 0.89 -14.21 -18.97
N ALA A 25 2.11 -13.68 -19.07
CA ALA A 25 2.87 -13.65 -20.32
C ALA A 25 3.24 -15.06 -20.80
N LEU A 26 3.70 -15.94 -19.91
CA LEU A 26 3.98 -17.34 -20.24
C LEU A 26 2.75 -18.07 -20.76
N VAL A 27 1.59 -17.89 -20.11
CA VAL A 27 0.32 -18.46 -20.54
C VAL A 27 -0.04 -17.93 -21.93
N LEU A 28 0.10 -16.63 -22.16
CA LEU A 28 -0.19 -16.02 -23.46
C LEU A 28 0.71 -16.57 -24.57
N VAL A 29 2.03 -16.67 -24.32
CA VAL A 29 2.98 -17.28 -25.26
C VAL A 29 2.65 -18.76 -25.52
N TYR A 30 2.32 -19.52 -24.48
CA TYR A 30 1.94 -20.92 -24.61
C TYR A 30 0.71 -21.08 -25.52
N PHE A 31 -0.34 -20.29 -25.30
CA PHE A 31 -1.55 -20.34 -26.11
C PHE A 31 -1.30 -19.91 -27.55
N VAL A 32 -0.53 -18.83 -27.77
CA VAL A 32 -0.15 -18.36 -29.12
C VAL A 32 0.59 -19.45 -29.90
N ASN A 33 1.54 -20.16 -29.28
CA ASN A 33 2.29 -21.23 -29.95
C ASN A 33 1.46 -22.51 -30.21
N ARG A 34 0.34 -22.68 -29.51
CA ARG A 34 -0.59 -23.81 -29.68
C ARG A 34 -1.74 -23.52 -30.66
N VAL A 35 -1.85 -22.29 -31.15
CA VAL A 35 -2.82 -21.87 -32.17
C VAL A 35 -2.37 -22.42 -33.53
N THR A 36 -2.71 -23.68 -33.82
CA THR A 36 -2.56 -24.29 -35.14
C THR A 36 -3.93 -24.75 -35.64
N GLY A 37 -4.79 -23.81 -36.02
CA GLY A 37 -6.08 -24.14 -36.60
C GLY A 37 -7.06 -22.97 -36.74
N HIS A 38 -7.77 -22.93 -37.87
CA HIS A 38 -8.64 -21.86 -38.39
C HIS A 38 -9.82 -21.42 -37.49
N TRP A 39 -9.98 -22.00 -36.30
CA TRP A 39 -11.07 -21.73 -35.37
C TRP A 39 -10.55 -21.55 -33.94
N THR A 40 -9.40 -20.91 -33.81
CA THR A 40 -8.90 -20.56 -32.48
C THR A 40 -9.61 -19.29 -32.05
N SER A 41 -10.78 -19.50 -31.44
CA SER A 41 -11.70 -18.48 -30.95
C SER A 41 -10.93 -17.33 -30.32
N VAL A 42 -11.24 -16.10 -30.74
CA VAL A 42 -10.74 -14.84 -30.15
C VAL A 42 -10.77 -14.88 -28.60
N ALA A 43 -11.67 -15.67 -28.02
CA ALA A 43 -11.73 -16.06 -26.61
C ALA A 43 -10.39 -16.54 -25.99
N VAL A 44 -9.55 -17.28 -26.71
CA VAL A 44 -8.26 -17.82 -26.23
C VAL A 44 -7.22 -16.70 -26.01
N LEU A 45 -7.30 -15.61 -26.77
CA LEU A 45 -6.49 -14.41 -26.57
C LEU A 45 -7.16 -13.44 -25.59
N LEU A 46 -8.49 -13.30 -25.66
CA LEU A 46 -9.27 -12.44 -24.76
C LEU A 46 -9.15 -12.85 -23.30
N ALA A 47 -9.16 -14.14 -22.97
CA ALA A 47 -9.11 -14.62 -21.60
C ALA A 47 -7.82 -14.18 -20.85
N PRO A 48 -6.59 -14.47 -21.31
CA PRO A 48 -5.38 -14.02 -20.64
C PRO A 48 -5.22 -12.50 -20.65
N THR A 49 -5.67 -11.80 -21.70
CA THR A 49 -5.67 -10.32 -21.72
C THR A 49 -6.62 -9.76 -20.67
N PHE A 50 -7.84 -10.29 -20.56
CA PHE A 50 -8.81 -9.89 -19.54
C PHE A 50 -8.29 -10.13 -18.13
N PHE A 51 -7.72 -11.32 -17.87
CA PHE A 51 -7.09 -11.61 -16.59
C PHE A 51 -5.91 -10.67 -16.29
N GLY A 52 -5.07 -10.35 -17.27
CA GLY A 52 -3.98 -9.39 -17.12
C GLY A 52 -4.47 -7.99 -16.72
N VAL A 53 -5.52 -7.48 -17.37
CA VAL A 53 -6.12 -6.18 -17.04
C VAL A 53 -6.79 -6.20 -15.67
N LEU A 54 -7.53 -7.27 -15.35
CA LEU A 54 -8.19 -7.44 -14.05
C LEU A 54 -7.16 -7.48 -12.92
N GLY A 55 -6.09 -8.28 -13.09
CA GLY A 55 -4.98 -8.38 -12.15
C GLY A 55 -4.25 -7.05 -11.98
N TYR A 56 -4.02 -6.31 -13.08
CA TYR A 56 -3.46 -4.96 -13.03
C TYR A 56 -4.35 -4.01 -12.21
N SER A 57 -5.67 -4.03 -12.41
CA SER A 57 -6.59 -3.15 -11.69
C SER A 57 -6.62 -3.46 -10.19
N ILE A 58 -6.63 -4.75 -9.82
CA ILE A 58 -6.53 -5.18 -8.43
C ILE A 58 -5.20 -4.73 -7.83
N MET A 59 -4.08 -5.01 -8.52
CA MET A 59 -2.76 -4.61 -8.04
C MET A 59 -2.61 -3.09 -7.93
N ARG A 60 -3.19 -2.33 -8.87
CA ARG A 60 -3.26 -0.86 -8.82
C ARG A 60 -3.94 -0.36 -7.55
N ASN A 61 -5.09 -0.93 -7.20
CA ASN A 61 -5.81 -0.48 -6.01
C ASN A 61 -5.19 -0.96 -4.69
N TYR A 62 -4.60 -2.15 -4.65
CA TYR A 62 -4.05 -2.70 -3.41
C TYR A 62 -2.59 -2.32 -3.20
N ASN A 63 -1.70 -2.61 -4.16
CA ASN A 63 -0.25 -2.46 -3.96
C ASN A 63 0.24 -1.02 -4.11
N PHE A 64 -0.41 -0.19 -4.94
CA PHE A 64 0.04 1.20 -5.13
C PHE A 64 -0.53 2.19 -4.11
N ARG A 65 -1.65 1.85 -3.45
CA ARG A 65 -2.16 2.62 -2.30
C ARG A 65 -1.39 2.38 -1.01
N LEU A 66 -0.60 1.31 -0.94
CA LEU A 66 0.31 1.04 0.17
C LEU A 66 1.50 1.98 0.11
N VAL A 67 1.63 2.81 1.13
CA VAL A 67 2.81 3.63 1.34
C VAL A 67 3.90 2.79 2.00
N ASP A 68 5.13 2.95 1.50
CA ASP A 68 6.26 2.11 1.84
C ASP A 68 6.78 2.40 3.26
N GLU A 69 6.87 3.69 3.61
CA GLU A 69 7.39 4.10 4.91
C GLU A 69 6.56 5.19 5.59
N VAL A 70 6.29 4.99 6.88
CA VAL A 70 5.65 5.98 7.74
C VAL A 70 6.50 6.14 8.99
N TRP A 71 6.96 7.37 9.18
CA TRP A 71 7.82 7.81 10.26
C TRP A 71 7.02 8.71 11.18
N LEU A 72 7.03 8.39 12.47
CA LEU A 72 6.43 9.23 13.49
C LEU A 72 7.52 10.07 14.15
N ASP A 73 7.30 11.37 14.18
CA ASP A 73 8.03 12.30 15.03
C ASP A 73 7.12 12.82 16.14
N GLU A 74 7.65 13.64 17.04
CA GLU A 74 6.91 14.11 18.22
C GLU A 74 5.62 14.86 17.87
N HIS A 75 5.62 15.61 16.75
CA HIS A 75 4.52 16.49 16.33
C HIS A 75 4.11 16.33 14.87
N GLU A 76 4.85 15.55 14.10
CA GLU A 76 4.66 15.38 12.65
C GLU A 76 4.74 13.91 12.25
N ILE A 77 4.09 13.60 11.13
CA ILE A 77 4.16 12.31 10.47
C ILE A 77 4.78 12.54 9.10
N ALA A 78 5.89 11.84 8.86
CA ALA A 78 6.54 11.81 7.56
C ALA A 78 6.21 10.51 6.85
N VAL A 79 5.74 10.62 5.61
CA VAL A 79 5.26 9.52 4.80
C VAL A 79 6.11 9.47 3.53
N CYS A 80 6.78 8.35 3.29
CA CYS A 80 7.62 8.13 2.12
C CYS A 80 7.09 6.98 1.27
N ASN A 81 6.85 7.24 -0.01
CA ASN A 81 6.41 6.25 -0.99
C ASN A 81 7.38 6.31 -2.18
N GLY A 82 8.32 5.37 -2.26
CA GLY A 82 9.41 5.40 -3.24
C GLY A 82 10.25 6.68 -3.16
N SER A 83 10.21 7.50 -4.22
CA SER A 83 10.97 8.76 -4.34
C SER A 83 10.18 10.01 -3.91
N GLN A 84 8.94 9.83 -3.45
CA GLN A 84 8.07 10.91 -3.01
C GLN A 84 7.98 10.88 -1.49
N GLU A 85 8.26 12.02 -0.86
CA GLU A 85 8.16 12.23 0.58
C GLU A 85 7.18 13.37 0.83
N ASP A 86 6.31 13.18 1.82
CA ASP A 86 5.42 14.21 2.30
C ASP A 86 5.38 14.22 3.84
N ARG A 87 5.19 15.40 4.43
CA ARG A 87 5.18 15.59 5.87
C ARG A 87 3.97 16.41 6.27
N PHE A 88 3.22 15.92 7.25
CA PHE A 88 2.06 16.64 7.76
C PHE A 88 1.99 16.52 9.28
N PRO A 89 1.45 17.56 9.95
CA PRO A 89 1.38 17.60 11.40
C PRO A 89 0.30 16.65 11.95
N LEU A 90 0.49 16.16 13.18
CA LEU A 90 -0.44 15.19 13.79
C LEU A 90 -1.87 15.71 13.93
N HIS A 91 -2.07 17.03 14.07
CA HIS A 91 -3.42 17.60 14.15
C HIS A 91 -4.24 17.43 12.86
N ASN A 92 -3.55 17.20 11.73
CA ASN A 92 -4.16 16.92 10.44
C ASN A 92 -4.70 15.48 10.35
N LEU A 93 -4.40 14.60 11.30
CA LEU A 93 -5.07 13.31 11.41
C LEU A 93 -6.54 13.50 11.78
N GLY A 94 -7.42 12.92 10.98
CA GLY A 94 -8.85 12.80 11.25
C GLY A 94 -9.13 11.58 12.12
N HIS A 95 -8.87 10.40 11.58
CA HIS A 95 -9.05 9.13 12.29
C HIS A 95 -8.14 8.04 11.75
N ILE A 96 -8.01 6.96 12.52
CA ILE A 96 -7.13 5.83 12.21
C ILE A 96 -7.99 4.58 12.19
N GLU A 97 -7.92 3.81 11.10
CA GLU A 97 -8.56 2.50 11.00
C GLU A 97 -7.49 1.41 10.97
N VAL A 98 -7.66 0.39 11.81
CA VAL A 98 -6.74 -0.76 11.86
C VAL A 98 -7.47 -1.99 11.39
N THR A 99 -7.14 -2.47 10.19
CA THR A 99 -7.69 -3.72 9.65
C THR A 99 -6.67 -4.83 9.78
N SER A 100 -6.97 -5.84 10.60
CA SER A 100 -6.17 -7.07 10.65
C SER A 100 -6.61 -8.01 9.53
N ARG A 101 -5.75 -8.25 8.53
CA ARG A 101 -6.05 -9.19 7.44
C ARG A 101 -4.89 -10.17 7.26
N GLY A 102 -5.13 -11.43 7.65
CA GLY A 102 -4.11 -12.48 7.58
C GLY A 102 -2.96 -12.25 8.57
N LYS A 103 -1.71 -12.34 8.10
CA LYS A 103 -0.50 -12.18 8.93
C LYS A 103 -0.06 -10.72 9.15
N GLY A 104 -0.73 -9.72 8.57
CA GLY A 104 -0.36 -8.31 8.67
C GLY A 104 -1.51 -7.42 9.15
N ARG A 105 -1.18 -6.41 9.98
CA ARG A 105 -2.10 -5.33 10.35
C ARG A 105 -1.95 -4.20 9.34
N HIS A 106 -3.00 -3.93 8.58
CA HIS A 106 -3.10 -2.77 7.70
C HIS A 106 -3.61 -1.61 8.54
N ILE A 107 -2.96 -0.46 8.42
CA ILE A 107 -3.34 0.77 9.11
C ILE A 107 -3.68 1.79 8.03
N THR A 108 -4.87 2.36 8.10
CA THR A 108 -5.33 3.44 7.22
C THR A 108 -5.44 4.71 8.05
N LEU A 109 -4.66 5.73 7.69
CA LEU A 109 -4.75 7.07 8.24
C LEU A 109 -5.66 7.89 7.33
N PHE A 110 -6.68 8.49 7.92
CA PHE A 110 -7.54 9.45 7.24
C PHE A 110 -7.13 10.85 7.65
N LEU A 111 -6.83 11.69 6.68
CA LEU A 111 -6.40 13.07 6.86
C LEU A 111 -7.58 14.03 6.73
N LYS A 112 -7.53 15.13 7.49
CA LYS A 112 -8.51 16.23 7.35
C LYS A 112 -8.22 17.05 6.10
N GLU A 113 -6.94 17.35 5.86
CA GLU A 113 -6.44 18.02 4.68
C GLU A 113 -5.66 17.03 3.81
N PRO A 114 -5.94 16.97 2.50
CA PRO A 114 -5.30 16.02 1.60
C PRO A 114 -3.80 16.29 1.49
N SER A 115 -3.02 15.21 1.61
CA SER A 115 -1.59 15.18 1.36
C SER A 115 -1.28 14.96 -0.13
N VAL A 116 0.00 14.93 -0.50
CA VAL A 116 0.47 14.52 -1.84
C VAL A 116 0.02 13.09 -2.18
N PHE A 117 -0.20 12.25 -1.17
CA PHE A 117 -0.70 10.88 -1.32
C PHE A 117 -2.23 10.77 -1.30
N GLY A 118 -2.94 11.89 -1.13
CA GLY A 118 -4.39 11.96 -1.00
C GLY A 118 -4.85 12.15 0.44
N ASP A 119 -6.13 11.88 0.67
CA ASP A 119 -6.84 11.96 1.95
C ASP A 119 -6.74 10.67 2.79
N GLU A 120 -6.36 9.55 2.16
CA GLU A 120 -6.22 8.23 2.79
C GLU A 120 -4.80 7.68 2.59
N ILE A 121 -4.12 7.32 3.68
CA ILE A 121 -2.78 6.73 3.65
C ILE A 121 -2.84 5.35 4.27
N MET A 122 -2.61 4.30 3.47
CA MET A 122 -2.61 2.92 3.93
C MET A 122 -1.18 2.38 4.04
N PHE A 123 -0.81 1.75 5.16
CA PHE A 123 0.49 1.11 5.34
C PHE A 123 0.39 -0.16 6.19
N LEU A 124 1.44 -1.00 6.14
CA LEU A 124 1.54 -2.22 6.93
C LEU A 124 2.32 -1.97 8.22
N GLN A 125 1.73 -2.36 9.35
CA GLN A 125 2.42 -2.35 10.65
C GLN A 125 3.54 -3.39 10.65
N SER A 126 4.73 -3.00 11.13
CA SER A 126 5.80 -3.95 11.42
C SER A 126 5.40 -4.86 12.59
N ILE A 127 5.46 -6.18 12.36
CA ILE A 127 5.09 -7.21 13.35
C ILE A 127 6.15 -7.31 14.47
N ASP A 128 7.38 -6.87 14.21
CA ASP A 128 8.52 -7.35 14.98
C ASP A 128 8.78 -6.55 16.27
N ARG A 129 8.55 -5.23 16.34
CA ARG A 129 9.09 -4.42 17.47
C ARG A 129 8.33 -3.16 17.92
N SER A 130 7.14 -2.87 17.41
CA SER A 130 6.46 -1.60 17.72
C SER A 130 5.26 -1.81 18.65
N PRO A 131 5.04 -0.93 19.66
CA PRO A 131 3.77 -0.84 20.37
C PRO A 131 2.60 -0.71 19.36
N PRO A 132 1.36 -1.03 19.76
CA PRO A 132 0.19 -0.77 18.90
C PRO A 132 0.25 0.67 18.39
N VAL A 133 0.27 0.86 17.07
CA VAL A 133 0.43 2.20 16.46
C VAL A 133 -0.62 3.18 16.96
N GLU A 134 -1.83 2.69 17.21
CA GLU A 134 -2.92 3.43 17.84
C GLU A 134 -2.47 4.09 19.15
N LYS A 135 -1.75 3.37 20.02
CA LYS A 135 -1.23 3.92 21.28
C LYS A 135 -0.17 4.99 21.04
N LEU A 136 0.71 4.79 20.05
CA LEU A 136 1.76 5.77 19.73
C LEU A 136 1.16 7.06 19.17
N LEU A 137 0.15 6.94 18.31
CA LEU A 137 -0.54 8.09 17.74
C LEU A 137 -1.40 8.80 18.79
N ASP A 138 -2.05 8.07 19.69
CA ASP A 138 -2.79 8.66 20.82
C ASP A 138 -1.85 9.40 21.79
N GLU A 139 -0.69 8.84 22.10
CA GLU A 139 0.31 9.47 22.95
C GLU A 139 0.89 10.73 22.30
N ALA A 140 1.30 10.65 21.03
CA ALA A 140 1.85 11.78 20.29
C ALA A 140 0.79 12.88 20.08
N TYR A 141 -0.47 12.52 19.80
CA TYR A 141 -1.57 13.48 19.71
C TYR A 141 -1.81 14.20 21.04
N ARG A 142 -1.81 13.47 22.16
CA ARG A 142 -1.92 14.07 23.50
C ARG A 142 -0.78 15.02 23.79
N GLN A 143 0.46 14.66 23.43
CA GLN A 143 1.62 15.54 23.62
C GLN A 143 1.50 16.82 22.81
N SER A 144 1.12 16.74 21.53
CA SER A 144 0.89 17.90 20.69
C SER A 144 -0.17 18.87 21.25
N GLN A 145 -1.26 18.36 21.84
CA GLN A 145 -2.29 19.20 22.47
C GLN A 145 -1.78 19.90 23.75
N LEU A 146 -0.93 19.22 24.52
CA LEU A 146 -0.35 19.78 25.74
C LEU A 146 0.65 20.91 25.44
N GLU A 147 1.40 20.81 24.33
CA GLU A 147 2.30 21.87 23.89
C GLU A 147 1.57 23.08 23.30
N ALA A 148 0.47 22.87 22.58
CA ALA A 148 -0.35 23.95 22.04
C ALA A 148 -1.08 24.81 23.10
N THR A 149 -1.09 24.36 24.36
CA THR A 149 -1.75 25.05 25.48
C THR A 149 -0.78 25.85 26.36
N LYS A 150 0.53 25.82 26.07
CA LYS A 150 1.56 26.63 26.74
C LYS A 150 1.85 27.92 25.97
#